data_AF-A0A2J0M3I1-F1
#
_entry.id   AF-A0A2J0M3I1-F1
#
_cell.length_a   1.000
_cell.length_b   1.000
_cell.length_c   1.000
_cell.angle_alpha   90.00
_cell.angle_beta   90.00
_cell.angle_gamma   90.00
#
_symmetry.space_group_name_H-M   'P 1'
#
loop_
_entity.id
_entity.type
_entity.pdbx_description
1 polymer ?
#
loop_
_entity_poly.entity_id
_entity_poly.type
_entity_poly.pdbx_seq_one_letter_code
_entity_poly.pdbx_strand_id
1 'polypeptide(L)'
;MKIIVDAIQENPLSLMRKAGYVFQHQENDEMSFVRVFASAGYPRFHSYTKLDKMTLTVNFHLDQKKHTYGDDTRHHGEYENDGPMKEEAERLIKVFGEKARIV
;
A
#
# COMPACT_ATOMS: atom_id res chain seq x y z
N MET A 1 -1.95 -3.71 -6.05
CA MET A 1 -2.10 -4.99 -5.34
C MET A 1 -3.05 -4.78 -4.19
N LYS A 2 -3.78 -5.83 -3.82
CA LYS A 2 -4.74 -5.79 -2.72
C LYS A 2 -4.38 -6.87 -1.70
N ILE A 3 -4.45 -6.52 -0.43
CA ILE A 3 -4.31 -7.45 0.69
C ILE A 3 -5.58 -7.34 1.52
N ILE A 4 -6.12 -8.48 1.92
CA ILE A 4 -7.23 -8.57 2.87
C ILE A 4 -6.70 -9.20 4.15
N VAL A 5 -6.97 -8.55 5.28
CA VAL A 5 -6.69 -9.07 6.63
C VAL A 5 -8.02 -9.31 7.31
N ASP A 6 -8.38 -10.58 7.47
CA ASP A 6 -9.63 -10.97 8.11
C ASP A 6 -9.48 -11.00 9.64
N ALA A 7 -10.57 -10.72 10.37
CA ALA A 7 -10.62 -10.72 11.83
C ALA A 7 -9.46 -9.95 12.51
N ILE A 8 -9.27 -8.69 12.07
CA ILE A 8 -8.27 -7.79 12.65
C ILE A 8 -8.58 -7.51 14.11
N GLN A 9 -7.56 -7.59 14.97
CA GLN A 9 -7.65 -7.33 16.41
C GLN A 9 -7.06 -5.98 16.81
N GLU A 10 -6.26 -5.37 15.94
CA GLU A 10 -5.60 -4.10 16.17
C GLU A 10 -6.15 -2.98 15.27
N ASN A 11 -5.90 -1.73 15.68
CA ASN A 11 -6.30 -0.58 14.88
C ASN A 11 -5.50 -0.55 13.55
N PRO A 12 -6.16 -0.37 12.38
CA PRO A 12 -5.47 -0.29 11.09
C PRO A 12 -4.33 0.74 11.05
N LEU A 13 -4.49 1.88 11.74
CA LEU A 13 -3.44 2.89 11.87
C LEU A 13 -2.17 2.33 12.53
N SER A 14 -2.33 1.57 13.61
CA SER A 14 -1.22 0.92 14.31
C SER A 14 -0.56 -0.15 13.44
N LEU A 15 -1.36 -0.94 12.74
CA LEU A 15 -0.88 -1.99 11.84
C LEU A 15 -0.05 -1.41 10.68
N MET A 16 -0.55 -0.35 10.04
CA MET A 16 0.14 0.34 8.95
C MET A 16 1.44 1.02 9.43
N ARG A 17 1.44 1.60 10.63
CA ARG A 17 2.66 2.16 11.23
C ARG A 17 3.73 1.10 11.49
N LYS A 18 3.35 -0.08 11.99
CA LYS A 18 4.27 -1.23 12.13
C LYS A 18 4.84 -1.68 10.77
N ALA A 19 4.02 -1.60 9.72
CA ALA A 19 4.44 -1.85 8.36
C ALA A 19 5.33 -0.74 7.75
N GLY A 20 5.62 0.34 8.48
CA GLY A 20 6.49 1.43 8.02
C GLY A 20 5.78 2.45 7.12
N TYR A 21 4.45 2.46 7.14
CA TYR A 21 3.65 3.46 6.44
C TYR A 21 3.33 4.65 7.34
N VAL A 22 3.35 5.83 6.74
CA VAL A 22 3.00 7.10 7.37
C VAL A 22 1.57 7.47 6.96
N PHE A 23 0.73 7.77 7.94
CA PHE A 23 -0.62 8.26 7.70
C PHE A 23 -0.58 9.63 7.01
N GLN A 24 -1.37 9.80 5.94
CA GLN A 24 -1.51 11.06 5.22
C GLN A 24 -2.81 11.77 5.62
N HIS A 25 -3.94 11.14 5.31
CA HIS A 25 -5.26 11.66 5.60
C HIS A 25 -6.27 10.51 5.63
N GLN A 26 -7.49 10.81 6.06
CA GLN A 26 -8.62 9.89 5.99
C GLN A 26 -9.77 10.60 5.28
N GLU A 27 -10.37 9.93 4.31
CA GLU A 27 -11.60 10.38 3.66
C GLU A 27 -12.69 9.32 3.89
N ASN A 28 -13.72 9.70 4.65
CA ASN A 28 -14.78 8.78 5.09
C ASN A 28 -14.20 7.59 5.87
N ASP A 29 -14.41 6.37 5.38
CA ASP A 29 -13.92 5.11 5.97
C ASP A 29 -12.62 4.60 5.32
N GLU A 30 -11.99 5.41 4.46
CA GLU A 30 -10.74 5.06 3.80
C GLU A 30 -9.59 5.92 4.32
N MET A 31 -8.55 5.27 4.82
CA MET A 31 -7.34 5.91 5.31
C MET A 31 -6.22 5.80 4.28
N SER A 32 -5.59 6.93 3.94
CA SER A 32 -4.47 7.03 3.01
C SER A 32 -3.14 7.00 3.76
N PHE A 33 -2.20 6.23 3.23
CA PHE A 33 -0.90 5.96 3.82
C PHE A 33 0.20 5.98 2.77
N VAL A 34 1.38 6.51 3.10
CA VAL A 34 2.53 6.47 2.19
C VAL A 34 3.77 5.90 2.86
N ARG A 35 4.59 5.23 2.06
CA ARG A 35 5.95 4.81 2.43
C ARG A 35 6.92 5.27 1.35
N VAL A 36 7.74 6.27 1.65
CA VAL A 36 8.65 6.91 0.70
C VAL A 36 10.02 6.24 0.76
N PHE A 37 10.62 5.94 -0.40
CA PHE A 37 11.95 5.30 -0.48
C PHE A 37 13.11 6.27 -0.70
N ALA A 38 12.83 7.46 -1.24
CA ALA A 38 13.86 8.45 -1.53
C ALA A 38 13.44 9.86 -1.09
N SER A 39 14.41 10.69 -0.72
CA SER A 39 14.20 12.05 -0.22
C SER A 39 13.47 12.98 -1.20
N ALA A 40 13.46 12.65 -2.50
CA ALA A 40 12.73 13.37 -3.54
C ALA A 40 11.19 13.13 -3.51
N GLY A 41 10.70 12.29 -2.60
CA GLY A 41 9.27 11.97 -2.45
C GLY A 41 8.78 10.82 -3.34
N TYR A 42 9.60 10.36 -4.28
CA TYR A 42 9.33 9.21 -5.16
C TYR A 42 10.63 8.41 -5.38
N PRO A 43 10.57 7.08 -5.58
CA PRO A 43 9.36 6.27 -5.59
C PRO A 43 8.76 6.13 -4.19
N ARG A 44 7.44 5.98 -4.11
CA ARG A 44 6.71 5.76 -2.86
C ARG A 44 5.63 4.70 -3.03
N PHE A 45 5.40 3.88 -2.02
CA PHE A 45 4.16 3.13 -1.93
C PHE A 45 3.07 4.05 -1.40
N HIS A 46 1.92 4.02 -2.05
CA HIS A 46 0.71 4.65 -1.54
C HIS A 46 -0.32 3.55 -1.30
N SER A 47 -0.94 3.58 -0.12
CA SER A 47 -1.84 2.56 0.36
C SER A 47 -3.12 3.20 0.85
N TYR A 48 -4.25 2.63 0.45
CA TYR A 48 -5.59 2.95 0.90
C TYR A 48 -6.10 1.78 1.73
N THR A 49 -6.45 2.05 2.98
CA THR A 49 -6.98 1.03 3.87
C THR A 49 -8.40 1.33 4.25
N LYS A 50 -9.27 0.33 4.12
CA LYS A 50 -10.68 0.41 4.50
C LYS A 50 -11.00 -0.72 5.45
N LEU A 51 -11.55 -0.39 6.60
CA LEU A 51 -11.99 -1.36 7.59
C LEU A 51 -13.50 -1.58 7.43
N ASP A 52 -13.90 -2.80 7.08
CA ASP A 52 -15.32 -3.21 7.07
C ASP A 52 -15.54 -4.25 8.16
N LYS A 53 -16.29 -3.88 9.21
CA LYS A 53 -16.54 -4.68 10.41
C LYS A 53 -15.24 -5.17 11.08
N MET A 54 -14.72 -6.32 10.64
CA MET A 54 -13.49 -6.93 11.13
C MET A 54 -12.52 -7.31 10.01
N THR A 55 -12.83 -6.98 8.76
CA THR A 55 -12.01 -7.24 7.60
C THR A 55 -11.36 -5.95 7.14
N LEU A 56 -10.04 -5.89 7.24
CA LEU A 56 -9.25 -4.77 6.74
C LEU A 56 -8.86 -5.05 5.28
N THR A 57 -9.27 -4.17 4.39
CA THR A 57 -8.80 -4.15 3.01
C THR A 57 -7.67 -3.14 2.88
N VAL A 58 -6.54 -3.55 2.32
CA VAL A 58 -5.36 -2.72 2.07
C VAL A 58 -5.06 -2.77 0.57
N ASN A 59 -5.36 -1.69 -0.14
CA ASN A 59 -4.98 -1.53 -1.55
C ASN A 59 -3.72 -0.69 -1.62
N PHE A 60 -2.68 -1.15 -2.31
CA PHE A 60 -1.44 -0.38 -2.46
C PHE A 60 -0.87 -0.44 -3.88
N HIS A 61 -0.18 0.64 -4.25
CA HIS A 61 0.49 0.82 -5.54
C HIS A 61 1.83 1.54 -5.37
N LEU A 62 2.72 1.33 -6.34
CA LEU A 62 4.03 1.97 -6.41
C LEU A 62 3.96 3.21 -7.30
N ASP A 63 4.02 4.39 -6.71
CA ASP A 63 4.15 5.64 -7.46
C ASP A 63 5.63 5.83 -7.82
N GLN A 64 5.99 5.70 -9.10
CA GLN A 64 7.37 5.90 -9.57
C GLN A 64 7.75 7.37 -9.81
N LYS A 65 6.77 8.23 -10.11
CA LYS A 65 6.98 9.66 -10.38
C LYS A 65 5.81 10.49 -9.86
N LYS A 66 6.05 11.78 -9.58
CA LYS A 66 4.98 12.75 -9.30
C LYS A 66 4.05 12.80 -10.52
N HIS A 67 2.75 12.57 -10.31
CA HIS A 67 1.76 12.68 -11.39
C HIS A 67 1.81 14.10 -11.97
N THR A 68 2.36 14.23 -13.17
CA THR A 68 2.09 15.36 -14.06
C THR A 68 0.89 14.92 -14.90
N TYR A 69 -0.28 15.55 -14.70
CA TYR A 69 -1.42 15.39 -15.61
C TYR A 69 -1.00 15.99 -16.96
N GLY A 70 -0.39 15.17 -17.80
CA GLY A 70 -0.10 15.43 -19.19
C GLY A 70 -0.45 14.15 -19.94
N ASP A 71 -1.33 14.28 -20.91
CA ASP A 71 -1.59 13.27 -21.92
C ASP A 71 -0.29 12.63 -22.41
N ASP A 72 -0.40 11.35 -22.75
CA ASP A 72 0.57 10.60 -23.52
C ASP A 72 1.84 10.07 -22.83
N THR A 73 1.88 8.75 -22.78
CA THR A 73 2.95 7.88 -23.33
C THR A 73 3.26 6.77 -22.33
N ARG A 74 2.51 5.67 -22.50
CA ARG A 74 2.98 4.32 -22.16
C ARG A 74 4.37 4.11 -22.77
N HIS A 75 5.14 3.21 -22.18
CA HIS A 75 6.50 2.78 -22.58
C HIS A 75 7.64 3.53 -21.88
N HIS A 76 8.04 3.02 -20.71
CA HIS A 76 9.45 2.82 -20.38
C HIS A 76 9.58 1.79 -19.26
N GLY A 77 10.24 0.67 -19.59
CA GLY A 77 10.66 -0.35 -18.64
C GLY A 77 9.84 -1.62 -18.72
N GLU A 78 10.29 -2.55 -19.55
CA GLU A 78 10.20 -3.98 -19.24
C GLU A 78 10.89 -4.24 -17.88
N TYR A 79 10.24 -3.87 -16.79
CA TYR A 79 10.45 -4.51 -15.51
C TYR A 79 9.21 -5.35 -15.29
N GLU A 80 9.39 -6.64 -15.54
CA GLU A 80 8.46 -7.69 -15.15
C GLU A 80 7.79 -7.33 -13.82
N ASN A 81 6.48 -7.52 -13.79
CA ASN A 81 5.50 -7.09 -12.81
C ASN A 81 5.70 -7.57 -11.35
N ASP A 82 6.89 -8.01 -10.94
CA ASP A 82 7.04 -8.94 -9.81
C ASP A 82 8.20 -8.68 -8.85
N GLY A 83 8.87 -7.53 -8.92
CA GLY A 83 9.97 -7.19 -7.99
C GLY A 83 9.47 -6.46 -6.73
N PRO A 84 9.62 -5.12 -6.66
CA PRO A 84 9.40 -4.35 -5.43
C PRO A 84 7.95 -4.43 -4.91
N MET A 85 6.97 -4.57 -5.79
CA MET A 85 5.56 -4.68 -5.40
C MET A 85 5.27 -6.00 -4.69
N LYS A 86 5.83 -7.11 -5.20
CA LYS A 86 5.69 -8.45 -4.63
C LYS A 86 6.49 -8.59 -3.34
N GLU A 87 7.73 -8.09 -3.32
CA GLU A 87 8.54 -8.05 -2.09
C GLU A 87 7.82 -7.29 -0.98
N GLU A 88 7.19 -6.16 -1.31
CA GLU A 88 6.37 -5.43 -0.34
C GLU A 88 5.10 -6.19 0.05
N ALA A 89 4.42 -6.86 -0.89
CA ALA A 89 3.27 -7.69 -0.57
C ALA A 89 3.64 -8.80 0.41
N GLU A 90 4.70 -9.55 0.14
CA GLU A 90 5.21 -10.62 1.01
C GLU A 90 5.63 -10.09 2.38
N ARG A 91 6.27 -8.92 2.43
CA ARG A 91 6.60 -8.25 3.69
C ARG A 91 5.34 -7.86 4.46
N LEU A 92 4.34 -7.28 3.80
CA LEU A 92 3.09 -6.88 4.42
C LEU A 92 2.33 -8.08 4.98
N ILE A 93 2.28 -9.21 4.26
CA ILE A 93 1.71 -10.46 4.79
C ILE A 93 2.42 -10.90 6.08
N LYS A 94 3.77 -10.86 6.11
CA LYS A 94 4.54 -11.20 7.31
C LYS A 94 4.26 -10.26 8.49
N VAL A 95 4.03 -8.97 8.22
CA VAL A 95 3.71 -7.97 9.27
C VAL A 95 2.27 -8.10 9.75
N PHE A 96 1.33 -8.38 8.84
CA PHE A 96 -0.10 -8.49 9.13
C PHE A 96 -0.48 -9.85 9.74
N GLY A 97 0.36 -10.87 9.54
CA GLY A 97 0.22 -12.19 10.14
C GLY A 97 -0.62 -13.16 9.30
N GLU A 98 -0.94 -14.32 9.89
CA GLU A 98 -1.52 -15.48 9.19
C GLU A 98 -2.91 -15.24 8.59
N LYS A 99 -3.61 -14.19 9.04
CA LYS A 99 -4.95 -13.83 8.53
C LYS A 99 -4.91 -12.90 7.32
N ALA A 100 -3.72 -12.52 6.87
CA ALA A 100 -3.53 -11.69 5.70
C ALA A 100 -3.38 -12.55 4.45
N ARG A 101 -4.06 -12.15 3.37
CA ARG A 101 -3.96 -12.79 2.05
C ARG A 101 -3.93 -11.77 0.93
N ILE A 102 -3.14 -12.05 -0.10
CA ILE A 102 -3.08 -11.26 -1.33
C ILE A 102 -4.28 -11.64 -2.20
N VAL A 103 -4.88 -10.64 -2.87
CA VAL A 103 -6.09 -10.80 -3.71
C VAL A 103 -5.95 -10.00 -4.99
#